data_AF-A0AA88IAT0-F1
#
_entry.id   AF-A0AA88IAT0-F1
#
_cell.length_a   1.000
_cell.length_b   1.000
_cell.length_c   1.000
_cell.angle_alpha   90.00
_cell.angle_beta   90.00
_cell.angle_gamma   90.00
#
_symmetry.space_group_name_H-M   'P 1'
#
loop_
_entity.id
_entity.type
_entity.pdbx_description
1 polymer ?
#
loop_
_entity_poly.entity_id
_entity_poly.type
_entity_poly.pdbx_seq_one_letter_code
_entity_poly.pdbx_strand_id
1 'polypeptide(L)'
;MLYIIFLLAFTEVNSQTERDAILRKNEAIIVYPIKGERDLPYCSNELGKVACNIIQQRFWFPSIAYRQCRCQDRSECDKTPTRYGRDDNSVESSVFLSSGAELKFCDSLKDLPECKVGEIGLEIYMSKSADKLSDTNPKPGVPAKISLHCKPNDRYYQWRKTYDQHINKTMDKTYAYEHLTKCKLGNFCGYISRDTFSTYYKCQCPSGQMCLPKEQSQLQSISEVLFEGFAYEGFCSKVRGFDD
;
A
#
# COMPACT_ATOMS: atom_id res chain seq x y z
N MET A 1 40.68 53.49 -5.74
CA MET A 1 40.40 52.44 -6.74
C MET A 1 41.37 51.29 -6.51
N LEU A 2 40.91 50.21 -5.87
CA LEU A 2 41.63 48.94 -5.79
C LEU A 2 40.57 47.85 -5.90
N TYR A 3 40.65 47.09 -7.00
CA TYR A 3 39.72 46.04 -7.40
C TYR A 3 39.91 44.80 -6.51
N ILE A 4 38.82 44.32 -5.93
CA ILE A 4 38.74 43.03 -5.26
C ILE A 4 38.41 41.98 -6.32
N ILE A 5 39.35 41.07 -6.59
CA ILE A 5 39.10 39.83 -7.33
C ILE A 5 38.62 38.80 -6.30
N PHE A 6 37.30 38.60 -6.20
CA PHE A 6 36.74 37.43 -5.51
C PHE A 6 36.63 36.27 -6.50
N LEU A 7 37.37 35.21 -6.20
CA LEU A 7 37.38 33.93 -6.88
C LEU A 7 35.96 33.35 -6.96
N LEU A 8 35.48 33.11 -8.18
CA LEU A 8 34.35 32.23 -8.47
C LEU A 8 34.80 30.77 -8.23
N ALA A 9 34.56 30.24 -7.04
CA ALA A 9 34.52 28.80 -6.84
C ALA A 9 33.16 28.29 -7.34
N PHE A 10 33.13 27.88 -8.61
CA PHE A 10 32.05 27.05 -9.15
C PHE A 10 32.03 25.73 -8.38
N THR A 11 31.03 25.53 -7.52
CA THR A 11 30.64 24.18 -7.08
C THR A 11 29.84 23.54 -8.20
N GLU A 12 30.48 22.73 -9.04
CA GLU A 12 29.80 21.70 -9.82
C GLU A 12 29.22 20.67 -8.83
N VAL A 13 28.00 20.94 -8.35
CA VAL A 13 27.21 19.95 -7.63
C VAL A 13 26.85 18.86 -8.63
N ASN A 14 27.44 17.69 -8.40
CA ASN A 14 27.49 16.55 -9.30
C ASN A 14 26.08 15.94 -9.50
N SER A 15 25.50 16.11 -10.70
CA SER A 15 24.16 15.61 -11.09
C SER A 15 23.99 14.09 -11.03
N GLN A 16 25.10 13.34 -10.93
CA GLN A 16 25.08 11.88 -10.80
C GLN A 16 24.63 11.47 -9.38
N THR A 17 25.10 12.19 -8.37
CA THR A 17 24.77 11.94 -6.95
C THR A 17 23.30 12.19 -6.64
N GLU A 18 22.68 13.21 -7.24
CA GLU A 18 21.24 13.45 -7.13
C GLU A 18 20.44 12.37 -7.86
N ARG A 19 20.89 11.93 -9.05
CA ARG A 19 20.26 10.82 -9.77
C ARG A 19 20.35 9.50 -9.01
N ASP A 20 21.49 9.21 -8.39
CA ASP A 20 21.70 8.01 -7.58
C ASP A 20 20.90 8.07 -6.26
N ALA A 21 20.77 9.25 -5.66
CA ALA A 21 19.90 9.45 -4.48
C ALA A 21 18.42 9.30 -4.82
N ILE A 22 17.99 9.80 -6.00
CA ILE A 22 16.64 9.60 -6.52
C ILE A 22 16.43 8.13 -6.90
N LEU A 23 17.42 7.44 -7.48
CA LEU A 23 17.35 6.00 -7.79
C LEU A 23 17.22 5.15 -6.51
N ARG A 24 18.01 5.44 -5.48
CA ARG A 24 17.92 4.75 -4.17
C ARG A 24 16.59 4.99 -3.46
N LYS A 25 15.92 6.12 -3.71
CA LYS A 25 14.56 6.38 -3.21
C LYS A 25 13.50 5.51 -3.94
N ASN A 26 13.85 4.94 -5.09
CA ASN A 26 12.94 4.17 -5.95
C ASN A 26 13.03 2.67 -5.77
N GLU A 27 14.11 2.17 -5.16
CA GLU A 27 14.23 0.76 -4.82
C GLU A 27 13.55 0.51 -3.47
N ALA A 28 12.55 -0.38 -3.49
CA ALA A 28 11.88 -0.79 -2.27
C ALA A 28 12.81 -1.68 -1.43
N ILE A 29 12.79 -1.51 -0.11
CA ILE A 29 13.42 -2.44 0.82
C ILE A 29 12.64 -3.75 0.78
N ILE A 30 13.31 -4.84 0.40
CA ILE A 30 12.66 -6.14 0.27
C ILE A 30 12.63 -6.84 1.64
N VAL A 31 11.44 -7.24 2.07
CA VAL A 31 11.23 -7.98 3.31
C VAL A 31 10.62 -9.33 2.99
N TYR A 32 11.26 -10.38 3.49
CA TYR A 32 10.76 -11.75 3.40
C TYR A 32 10.02 -12.11 4.70
N PRO A 33 8.85 -12.78 4.62
CA PRO A 33 8.17 -13.30 5.80
C PRO A 33 9.01 -14.42 6.45
N ILE A 34 9.78 -15.15 5.66
CA ILE A 34 10.65 -16.26 6.05
C ILE A 34 12.11 -15.98 5.67
N LYS A 35 13.00 -16.97 5.76
CA LYS A 35 14.47 -16.77 5.64
C LYS A 35 14.92 -16.16 4.30
N GLY A 36 14.25 -16.45 3.19
CA GLY A 36 14.55 -15.80 1.91
C GLY A 36 13.68 -16.28 0.74
N GLU A 37 14.06 -15.84 -0.47
CA GLU A 37 13.30 -16.08 -1.72
C GLU A 37 13.10 -17.57 -2.03
N ARG A 38 14.10 -18.42 -1.75
CA ARG A 38 14.05 -19.85 -2.05
C ARG A 38 13.01 -20.60 -1.21
N ASP A 39 12.75 -20.09 -0.01
CA ASP A 39 11.82 -20.70 0.93
C ASP A 39 10.36 -20.30 0.62
N LEU A 40 10.15 -19.30 -0.25
CA LEU A 40 8.81 -18.84 -0.59
C LEU A 40 8.06 -19.90 -1.41
N PRO A 41 6.75 -20.11 -1.13
CA PRO A 41 5.92 -20.97 -1.96
C PRO A 41 5.72 -20.35 -3.34
N TYR A 42 5.28 -21.15 -4.30
CA TYR A 42 4.80 -20.62 -5.57
C TYR A 42 3.41 -19.98 -5.40
N CYS A 43 3.14 -18.91 -6.14
CA CYS A 43 1.83 -18.29 -6.19
C CYS A 43 0.84 -19.27 -6.84
N SER A 44 -0.13 -19.79 -6.09
CA SER A 44 -1.19 -20.65 -6.61
C SER A 44 -2.33 -19.80 -7.14
N ASN A 45 -2.84 -20.14 -8.33
CA ASN A 45 -3.96 -19.45 -8.96
C ASN A 45 -5.31 -20.19 -8.79
N GLU A 46 -5.38 -21.21 -7.92
CA GLU A 46 -6.56 -22.10 -7.79
C GLU A 46 -7.85 -21.41 -7.32
N LEU A 47 -7.72 -20.30 -6.59
CA LEU A 47 -8.82 -19.58 -5.94
C LEU A 47 -8.68 -18.06 -6.15
N GLY A 48 -8.35 -17.63 -7.37
CA GLY A 48 -8.09 -16.23 -7.70
C GLY A 48 -6.61 -15.90 -7.90
N LYS A 49 -6.31 -14.65 -8.24
CA LYS A 49 -4.93 -14.19 -8.46
C LYS A 49 -4.29 -13.87 -7.12
N VAL A 50 -3.11 -14.45 -6.86
CA VAL A 50 -2.40 -14.25 -5.59
C VAL A 50 -1.35 -13.16 -5.73
N ALA A 51 -1.36 -12.21 -4.79
CA ALA A 51 -0.36 -11.14 -4.77
C ALA A 51 1.01 -11.74 -4.43
N CYS A 52 2.01 -11.45 -5.27
CA CYS A 52 3.38 -11.89 -5.08
C CYS A 52 4.22 -10.88 -4.28
N ASN A 53 3.85 -9.59 -4.31
CA ASN A 53 4.38 -8.53 -3.44
C ASN A 53 3.28 -7.64 -2.88
N ILE A 54 3.55 -7.10 -1.69
CA ILE A 54 2.84 -5.96 -1.12
C ILE A 54 3.86 -4.83 -1.02
N ILE A 55 3.65 -3.75 -1.78
CA ILE A 55 4.50 -2.57 -1.75
C ILE A 55 3.83 -1.52 -0.88
N GLN A 56 4.39 -1.28 0.30
CA GLN A 56 3.98 -0.18 1.17
C GLN A 56 4.79 1.07 0.80
N GLN A 57 4.11 2.06 0.21
CA GLN A 57 4.71 3.36 -0.04
C GLN A 57 4.77 4.14 1.28
N ARG A 58 5.91 4.78 1.53
CA ARG A 58 6.14 5.60 2.73
C ARG A 58 6.60 6.98 2.30
N PHE A 59 6.06 8.01 2.93
CA PHE A 59 6.26 9.38 2.47
C PHE A 59 7.70 9.88 2.69
N TRP A 60 8.26 9.59 3.88
CA TRP A 60 9.61 10.04 4.29
C TRP A 60 10.70 8.97 4.18
N PHE A 61 10.33 7.73 3.85
CA PHE A 61 11.24 6.59 3.83
C PHE A 61 11.12 5.83 2.50
N PRO A 62 12.13 5.03 2.10
CA PRO A 62 11.98 4.14 0.96
C PRO A 62 10.76 3.24 1.11
N SER A 63 10.12 2.87 0.00
CA SER A 63 9.02 1.90 0.03
C SER A 63 9.50 0.56 0.59
N ILE A 64 8.60 -0.24 1.17
CA ILE A 64 8.89 -1.62 1.58
C ILE A 64 8.12 -2.56 0.68
N ALA A 65 8.80 -3.56 0.10
CA ALA A 65 8.18 -4.64 -0.65
C ALA A 65 8.20 -5.92 0.20
N TYR A 66 7.04 -6.31 0.72
CA TYR A 66 6.86 -7.59 1.42
C TYR A 66 6.62 -8.68 0.39
N ARG A 67 7.57 -9.62 0.27
CA ARG A 67 7.44 -10.78 -0.61
C ARG A 67 6.39 -11.74 -0.06
N GLN A 68 5.59 -12.34 -0.93
CA GLN A 68 4.55 -13.31 -0.56
C GLN A 68 4.82 -14.68 -1.17
N CYS A 69 5.13 -14.73 -2.46
CA CYS A 69 5.35 -15.97 -3.20
C CYS A 69 6.20 -15.77 -4.46
N ARG A 70 6.63 -16.87 -5.06
CA ARG A 70 7.35 -16.96 -6.34
C ARG A 70 6.39 -17.17 -7.50
N CYS A 71 6.64 -16.52 -8.62
CA CYS A 71 5.87 -16.73 -9.85
C CYS A 71 6.15 -18.11 -10.44
N GLN A 72 5.11 -18.78 -10.96
CA GLN A 72 5.21 -20.17 -11.45
C GLN A 72 6.05 -20.29 -12.72
N ASP A 73 5.97 -19.28 -13.58
CA ASP A 73 6.74 -19.13 -14.82
C ASP A 73 8.21 -18.74 -14.58
N ARG A 74 8.62 -18.61 -13.30
CA ARG A 74 9.94 -18.14 -12.85
C ARG A 74 10.23 -16.69 -13.22
N SER A 75 9.21 -15.92 -13.62
CA SER A 75 9.36 -14.47 -13.75
C SER A 75 9.65 -13.84 -12.38
N GLU A 76 10.35 -12.71 -12.41
CA GLU A 76 10.55 -11.91 -11.22
C GLU A 76 9.29 -11.09 -10.94
N CYS A 77 8.70 -11.27 -9.76
CA CYS A 77 7.61 -10.42 -9.31
C CYS A 77 8.11 -8.99 -9.13
N ASP A 78 7.46 -8.02 -9.78
CA ASP A 78 7.82 -6.60 -9.73
C ASP A 78 7.89 -6.09 -8.28
N LYS A 79 9.02 -5.45 -7.95
CA LYS A 79 9.35 -4.94 -6.60
C LYS A 79 9.26 -3.43 -6.53
N THR A 80 8.97 -2.77 -7.65
CA THR A 80 8.97 -1.33 -7.77
C THR A 80 7.56 -0.76 -7.63
N PRO A 81 7.38 0.35 -6.90
CA PRO A 81 6.08 1.03 -6.83
C PRO A 81 5.65 1.49 -8.23
N THR A 82 4.40 1.22 -8.61
CA THR A 82 3.88 1.68 -9.91
C THR A 82 3.82 3.21 -9.93
N ARG A 83 4.24 3.79 -11.06
CA ARG A 83 4.16 5.23 -11.29
C ARG A 83 3.06 5.54 -12.30
N TYR A 84 2.09 6.34 -11.88
CA TYR A 84 1.10 6.90 -12.79
C TYR A 84 1.78 7.75 -13.86
N GLY A 85 1.43 7.52 -15.13
CA GLY A 85 1.95 8.28 -16.28
C GLY A 85 3.25 7.76 -16.87
N ARG A 86 3.76 6.61 -16.42
CA ARG A 86 4.78 5.83 -17.15
C ARG A 86 4.07 4.68 -17.85
N ASP A 87 4.27 4.55 -19.17
CA ASP A 87 3.80 3.40 -19.96
C ASP A 87 4.56 2.14 -19.50
N ASP A 88 4.08 1.54 -18.43
CA ASP A 88 4.68 0.34 -17.86
C ASP A 88 3.58 -0.70 -17.67
N ASN A 89 3.90 -1.93 -18.11
CA ASN A 89 3.04 -3.10 -17.94
C ASN A 89 2.78 -3.40 -16.45
N SER A 90 3.55 -2.81 -15.53
CA SER A 90 3.34 -2.89 -14.09
C SER A 90 1.95 -2.44 -13.66
N VAL A 91 1.29 -1.50 -14.36
CA VAL A 91 -0.08 -1.08 -14.03
C VAL A 91 -1.09 -2.22 -14.21
N GLU A 92 -0.87 -3.10 -15.18
CA GLU A 92 -1.80 -4.18 -15.51
C GLU A 92 -1.72 -5.36 -14.53
N SER A 93 -0.61 -5.48 -13.80
CA SER A 93 -0.37 -6.48 -12.76
C SER A 93 -0.37 -5.90 -11.35
N SER A 94 -0.98 -4.71 -11.16
CA SER A 94 -1.01 -4.02 -9.87
C SER A 94 -2.43 -3.61 -9.44
N VAL A 95 -2.67 -3.64 -8.13
CA VAL A 95 -3.88 -3.08 -7.50
C VAL A 95 -3.49 -2.17 -6.35
N PHE A 96 -3.99 -0.94 -6.37
CA PHE A 96 -3.75 0.03 -5.30
C PHE A 96 -4.71 -0.20 -4.13
N LEU A 97 -4.28 0.12 -2.93
CA LEU A 97 -5.10 0.12 -1.73
C LEU A 97 -5.18 1.54 -1.19
N SER A 98 -6.29 1.87 -0.53
CA SER A 98 -6.53 3.22 0.01
C SER A 98 -5.42 3.68 0.97
N SER A 99 -4.75 2.76 1.65
CA SER A 99 -3.66 3.00 2.60
C SER A 99 -2.34 3.47 1.97
N GLY A 100 -2.26 3.58 0.64
CA GLY A 100 -1.02 3.80 -0.10
C GLY A 100 -0.19 2.53 -0.29
N ALA A 101 -0.73 1.37 0.09
CA ALA A 101 -0.17 0.08 -0.29
C ALA A 101 -0.57 -0.29 -1.72
N GLU A 102 0.24 -1.13 -2.34
CA GLU A 102 0.03 -1.63 -3.69
C GLU A 102 0.30 -3.14 -3.71
N LEU A 103 -0.63 -3.90 -4.29
CA LEU A 103 -0.52 -5.34 -4.48
C LEU A 103 0.01 -5.60 -5.89
N LYS A 104 1.07 -6.40 -5.99
CA LYS A 104 1.65 -6.83 -7.27
C LYS A 104 1.34 -8.29 -7.53
N PHE A 105 1.11 -8.62 -8.79
CA PHE A 105 0.79 -9.97 -9.26
C PHE A 105 1.78 -10.40 -10.34
N CYS A 106 1.96 -11.71 -10.49
CA CYS A 106 2.88 -12.26 -11.50
C CYS A 106 2.34 -12.07 -12.92
N ASP A 107 1.03 -12.23 -13.10
CA ASP A 107 0.37 -12.12 -14.39
C ASP A 107 -0.45 -10.83 -14.49
N SER A 108 -0.82 -10.47 -15.71
CA SER A 108 -1.81 -9.43 -15.97
C SER A 108 -3.15 -9.77 -15.28
N LEU A 109 -3.82 -8.73 -14.79
CA LEU A 109 -5.15 -8.81 -14.18
C LEU A 109 -6.27 -8.59 -15.21
N LYS A 110 -5.96 -8.53 -16.51
CA LYS A 110 -6.94 -8.35 -17.60
C LYS A 110 -8.00 -9.44 -17.63
N ASP A 111 -7.66 -10.65 -17.22
CA ASP A 111 -8.56 -11.81 -17.25
C ASP A 111 -9.50 -11.85 -16.03
N LEU A 112 -9.29 -11.00 -15.01
CA LEU A 112 -10.20 -10.91 -13.88
C LEU A 112 -11.44 -10.07 -14.23
N PRO A 113 -12.64 -10.50 -13.80
CA PRO A 113 -13.84 -9.70 -13.97
C PRO A 113 -13.76 -8.41 -13.16
N GLU A 114 -14.47 -7.37 -13.62
CA GLU A 114 -14.65 -6.13 -12.86
C GLU A 114 -15.51 -6.37 -11.62
N CYS A 115 -15.11 -5.80 -10.48
CA CYS A 115 -15.84 -5.93 -9.23
C CYS A 115 -17.20 -5.22 -9.27
N LYS A 116 -18.23 -5.88 -8.73
CA LYS A 116 -19.53 -5.26 -8.43
C LYS A 116 -19.55 -4.73 -7.00
N VAL A 117 -20.35 -3.69 -6.76
CA VAL A 117 -20.52 -3.13 -5.41
C VAL A 117 -21.08 -4.21 -4.47
N GLY A 118 -20.42 -4.39 -3.33
CA GLY A 118 -20.77 -5.39 -2.33
C GLY A 118 -20.21 -6.80 -2.60
N GLU A 119 -19.60 -7.04 -3.76
CA GLU A 119 -18.95 -8.31 -4.08
C GLU A 119 -17.65 -8.48 -3.30
N ILE A 120 -17.40 -9.68 -2.78
CA ILE A 120 -16.13 -10.02 -2.14
C ILE A 120 -15.06 -10.10 -3.23
N GLY A 121 -14.15 -9.15 -3.23
CA GLY A 121 -13.09 -9.06 -4.24
C GLY A 121 -11.69 -9.33 -3.70
N LEU A 122 -11.50 -9.21 -2.39
CA LEU A 122 -10.19 -9.34 -1.75
C LEU A 122 -10.27 -10.22 -0.50
N GLU A 123 -9.36 -11.19 -0.41
CA GLU A 123 -9.21 -12.08 0.72
C GLU A 123 -7.78 -12.07 1.24
N ILE A 124 -7.63 -11.88 2.56
CA ILE A 124 -6.34 -11.82 3.24
C ILE A 124 -6.27 -12.95 4.26
N TYR A 125 -5.30 -13.82 4.07
CA TYR A 125 -4.98 -14.92 4.96
C TYR A 125 -3.81 -14.49 5.86
N MET A 126 -4.05 -14.39 7.16
CA MET A 126 -3.02 -14.05 8.12
C MET A 126 -2.39 -15.34 8.69
N SER A 127 -1.06 -15.43 8.67
CA SER A 127 -0.38 -16.50 9.39
C SER A 127 -0.46 -16.24 10.89
N LYS A 128 -0.85 -17.24 11.68
CA LYS A 128 -0.68 -17.17 13.13
C LYS A 128 0.79 -17.40 13.46
N SER A 129 1.49 -16.36 13.89
CA SER A 129 2.69 -16.51 14.69
C SER A 129 2.72 -15.48 15.81
N ALA A 130 1.99 -15.78 16.88
CA ALA A 130 2.26 -15.22 18.21
C ALA A 130 2.74 -16.27 19.21
N ASP A 131 2.79 -17.56 18.84
CA ASP A 131 3.25 -18.61 19.74
C ASP A 131 4.35 -19.47 19.11
N LYS A 132 5.50 -19.39 19.77
CA LYS A 132 6.74 -20.17 19.62
C LYS A 132 7.73 -19.69 18.56
N LEU A 133 8.87 -19.23 19.07
CA LEU A 133 10.18 -19.20 18.43
C LEU A 133 10.40 -20.49 17.62
N SER A 134 10.13 -20.43 16.33
CA SER A 134 10.65 -21.34 15.34
C SER A 134 11.13 -20.48 14.19
N ASP A 135 12.37 -20.70 13.79
CA ASP A 135 13.14 -19.98 12.76
C ASP A 135 12.49 -20.00 11.34
N THR A 136 11.30 -20.58 11.21
CA THR A 136 10.53 -20.77 9.98
C THR A 136 9.18 -20.06 9.98
N ASN A 137 8.85 -19.33 11.06
CA ASN A 137 7.56 -18.66 11.16
C ASN A 137 7.56 -17.30 10.43
N PRO A 138 6.47 -16.95 9.72
CA PRO A 138 6.30 -15.63 9.14
C PRO A 138 6.44 -14.54 10.21
N LYS A 139 7.15 -13.45 9.90
CA LYS A 139 7.22 -12.28 10.78
C LYS A 139 5.80 -11.83 11.17
N PRO A 140 5.53 -11.59 12.47
CA PRO A 140 4.22 -11.11 12.93
C PRO A 140 3.81 -9.86 12.16
N GLY A 141 2.55 -9.81 11.73
CA GLY A 141 1.97 -8.63 11.05
C GLY A 141 2.10 -8.59 9.53
N VAL A 142 2.79 -9.55 8.89
CA VAL A 142 2.78 -9.70 7.42
C VAL A 142 1.74 -10.75 7.03
N PRO A 143 0.82 -10.48 6.08
CA PRO A 143 -0.09 -11.49 5.57
C PRO A 143 0.66 -12.69 5.00
N ALA A 144 0.08 -13.89 5.18
CA ALA A 144 0.62 -15.11 4.59
C ALA A 144 0.27 -15.21 3.10
N LYS A 145 -0.93 -14.75 2.72
CA LYS A 145 -1.44 -14.79 1.35
C LYS A 145 -2.49 -13.71 1.17
N ILE A 146 -2.52 -13.10 0.00
CA ILE A 146 -3.58 -12.19 -0.43
C ILE A 146 -4.09 -12.68 -1.79
N SER A 147 -5.40 -12.90 -1.89
CA SER A 147 -6.05 -13.35 -3.13
C SER A 147 -7.03 -12.29 -3.61
N LEU A 148 -6.98 -12.00 -4.90
CA LEU A 148 -7.84 -11.07 -5.60
C LEU A 148 -8.76 -11.86 -6.56
N HIS A 149 -10.06 -11.61 -6.42
CA HIS A 149 -11.12 -12.32 -7.16
C HIS A 149 -11.73 -11.47 -8.28
N CYS A 150 -11.68 -10.15 -8.14
CA CYS A 150 -12.15 -9.22 -9.14
C CYS A 150 -11.26 -7.98 -9.18
N LYS A 151 -11.23 -7.30 -10.32
CA LYS A 151 -10.47 -6.06 -10.50
C LYS A 151 -11.34 -4.84 -10.18
N PRO A 152 -10.87 -3.89 -9.36
CA PRO A 152 -11.54 -2.62 -9.16
C PRO A 152 -11.78 -1.89 -10.49
N ASN A 153 -13.02 -1.43 -10.71
CA ASN A 153 -13.44 -0.77 -11.95
C ASN A 153 -13.20 0.75 -11.91
N ASP A 154 -13.15 1.34 -10.72
CA ASP A 154 -12.99 2.78 -10.54
C ASP A 154 -11.62 3.11 -9.94
N ARG A 155 -11.17 4.36 -10.09
CA ARG A 155 -10.04 4.90 -9.32
C ARG A 155 -10.42 5.25 -7.88
N TYR A 156 -11.70 5.47 -7.63
CA TYR A 156 -12.22 5.89 -6.33
C TYR A 156 -13.05 4.76 -5.70
N TYR A 157 -12.36 3.82 -5.06
CA TYR A 157 -12.99 2.71 -4.34
C TYR A 157 -12.35 2.50 -2.98
N GLN A 158 -13.03 1.70 -2.17
CA GLN A 158 -12.50 1.13 -0.95
C GLN A 158 -12.84 -0.35 -0.85
N TRP A 159 -12.07 -1.04 -0.04
CA TRP A 159 -12.31 -2.42 0.36
C TRP A 159 -12.92 -2.41 1.75
N ARG A 160 -14.24 -2.62 1.84
CA ARG A 160 -14.93 -2.69 3.12
C ARG A 160 -14.83 -4.09 3.70
N LYS A 161 -14.32 -4.18 4.93
CA LYS A 161 -14.29 -5.43 5.70
C LYS A 161 -15.70 -6.01 5.84
N THR A 162 -15.88 -7.28 5.50
CA THR A 162 -17.18 -7.97 5.54
C THR A 162 -17.26 -9.03 6.63
N TYR A 163 -16.28 -9.93 6.68
CA TYR A 163 -16.26 -11.04 7.64
C TYR A 163 -14.82 -11.36 8.06
N ASP A 164 -14.64 -11.58 9.36
CA ASP A 164 -13.51 -12.33 9.91
C ASP A 164 -14.01 -13.75 10.17
N GLN A 165 -13.51 -14.72 9.42
CA GLN A 165 -13.79 -16.13 9.71
C GLN A 165 -12.56 -16.77 10.36
N HIS A 166 -12.78 -17.43 11.49
CA HIS A 166 -11.77 -18.21 12.19
C HIS A 166 -11.85 -19.68 11.76
N ILE A 167 -11.51 -19.98 10.51
CA ILE A 167 -11.45 -21.37 10.05
C ILE A 167 -10.08 -21.95 10.41
N ASN A 168 -10.07 -23.04 11.19
CA ASN A 168 -8.88 -23.88 11.45
C ASN A 168 -7.60 -23.12 11.85
N LYS A 169 -7.73 -22.10 12.70
CA LYS A 169 -6.61 -21.29 13.23
C LYS A 169 -5.91 -20.41 12.18
N THR A 170 -6.44 -20.21 10.99
CA THR A 170 -6.06 -19.11 10.09
C THR A 170 -7.11 -18.00 10.24
N MET A 171 -6.69 -16.73 10.27
CA MET A 171 -7.65 -15.63 10.25
C MET A 171 -7.82 -15.19 8.80
N ASP A 172 -9.01 -15.43 8.28
CA ASP A 172 -9.38 -15.05 6.92
C ASP A 172 -10.20 -13.76 7.03
N LYS A 173 -9.62 -12.66 6.52
CA LYS A 173 -10.30 -11.37 6.42
C LYS A 173 -10.79 -11.21 4.99
N THR A 174 -12.10 -11.07 4.83
CA THR A 174 -12.74 -10.82 3.54
C THR A 174 -13.10 -9.34 3.40
N TYR A 175 -12.94 -8.80 2.20
CA TYR A 175 -13.28 -7.43 1.89
C TYR A 175 -14.11 -7.33 0.61
N ALA A 176 -15.22 -6.60 0.73
CA ALA A 176 -16.09 -6.28 -0.39
C ALA A 176 -15.68 -4.98 -1.06
N TYR A 177 -15.87 -4.92 -2.37
CA TYR A 177 -15.65 -3.73 -3.17
C TYR A 177 -16.77 -2.69 -2.95
N GLU A 178 -16.40 -1.43 -2.75
CA GLU A 178 -17.34 -0.31 -2.69
C GLU A 178 -16.80 0.95 -3.36
N HIS A 179 -17.68 1.75 -3.95
CA HIS A 179 -17.29 3.08 -4.44
C HIS A 179 -17.03 4.04 -3.28
N LEU A 180 -15.98 4.82 -3.41
CA LEU A 180 -15.69 5.90 -2.50
C LEU A 180 -16.58 7.10 -2.84
N THR A 181 -17.57 7.38 -2.01
CA THR A 181 -18.49 8.51 -2.22
C THR A 181 -17.81 9.84 -1.87
N LYS A 182 -18.36 10.98 -2.33
CA LYS A 182 -17.84 12.30 -1.94
C LYS A 182 -18.25 12.64 -0.51
N CYS A 183 -17.30 13.12 0.31
CA CYS A 183 -17.59 13.64 1.63
C CYS A 183 -18.35 14.97 1.56
N LYS A 184 -19.18 15.24 2.57
CA LYS A 184 -19.65 16.61 2.84
C LYS A 184 -18.48 17.45 3.40
N LEU A 185 -18.56 18.77 3.23
CA LEU A 185 -17.54 19.71 3.73
C LEU A 185 -17.37 19.58 5.26
N GLY A 186 -16.13 19.48 5.74
CA GLY A 186 -15.81 19.42 7.17
C GLY A 186 -16.14 18.09 7.86
N ASN A 187 -16.73 17.13 7.15
CA ASN A 187 -17.11 15.83 7.71
C ASN A 187 -15.92 14.89 7.86
N PHE A 188 -16.15 13.86 8.68
CA PHE A 188 -15.29 12.69 8.77
C PHE A 188 -15.03 12.12 7.37
N CYS A 189 -13.77 11.85 7.07
CA CYS A 189 -13.33 11.35 5.77
C CYS A 189 -12.61 10.01 5.83
N GLY A 190 -12.20 9.56 7.01
CA GLY A 190 -11.50 8.30 7.18
C GLY A 190 -10.62 8.28 8.41
N TYR A 191 -9.82 7.24 8.52
CA TYR A 191 -8.90 7.04 9.64
C TYR A 191 -7.46 7.23 9.22
N ILE A 192 -6.65 7.85 10.06
CA ILE A 192 -5.23 8.11 9.80
C ILE A 192 -4.44 7.31 10.81
N SER A 193 -3.79 6.24 10.37
CA SER A 193 -3.02 5.36 11.27
C SER A 193 -1.97 6.17 12.03
N ARG A 194 -1.86 5.94 13.33
CA ARG A 194 -0.88 6.63 14.17
C ARG A 194 0.57 6.33 13.76
N ASP A 195 0.82 5.10 13.31
CA ASP A 195 2.19 4.61 13.16
C ASP A 195 2.79 4.94 11.77
N THR A 196 1.98 4.95 10.70
CA THR A 196 2.46 5.24 9.34
C THR A 196 1.87 6.50 8.71
N PHE A 197 0.90 7.16 9.38
CA PHE A 197 0.08 8.24 8.81
C PHE A 197 -0.61 7.88 7.49
N SER A 198 -0.77 6.58 7.19
CA SER A 198 -1.59 6.09 6.10
C SER A 198 -3.07 6.45 6.34
N THR A 199 -3.75 6.91 5.30
CA THR A 199 -5.16 7.29 5.37
C THR A 199 -6.06 6.19 4.81
N TYR A 200 -7.01 5.71 5.61
CA TYR A 200 -8.05 4.77 5.24
C TYR A 200 -9.33 5.55 4.96
N TYR A 201 -9.43 6.05 3.74
CA TYR A 201 -10.56 6.87 3.30
C TYR A 201 -11.89 6.11 3.37
N LYS A 202 -12.92 6.76 3.91
CA LYS A 202 -14.33 6.33 3.86
C LYS A 202 -15.16 7.14 2.87
N CYS A 203 -14.65 8.32 2.51
CA CYS A 203 -15.17 9.13 1.42
C CYS A 203 -14.05 10.01 0.83
N GLN A 204 -14.25 10.55 -0.37
CA GLN A 204 -13.34 11.45 -1.05
C GLN A 204 -13.61 12.90 -0.63
N CYS A 205 -12.59 13.59 -0.12
CA CYS A 205 -12.74 15.00 0.23
C CYS A 205 -13.01 15.88 -1.01
N PRO A 206 -13.79 16.97 -0.85
CA PRO A 206 -13.99 17.95 -1.90
C PRO A 206 -12.66 18.53 -2.42
N SER A 207 -12.67 19.06 -3.64
CA SER A 207 -11.49 19.67 -4.27
C SER A 207 -10.83 20.72 -3.37
N GLY A 208 -9.51 20.67 -3.27
CA GLY A 208 -8.72 21.58 -2.42
C GLY A 208 -8.73 21.23 -0.92
N GLN A 209 -9.34 20.11 -0.52
CA GLN A 209 -9.31 19.62 0.86
C GLN A 209 -8.60 18.27 0.95
N MET A 210 -7.96 18.05 2.09
CA MET A 210 -7.32 16.79 2.44
C MET A 210 -7.95 16.22 3.71
N CYS A 211 -7.85 14.92 3.87
CA CYS A 211 -8.30 14.24 5.08
C CYS A 211 -7.23 14.41 6.17
N LEU A 212 -7.49 15.29 7.14
CA LEU A 212 -6.51 15.68 8.16
C LEU A 212 -7.07 15.42 9.57
N PRO A 213 -6.22 15.03 10.54
CA PRO A 213 -6.65 14.95 11.92
C PRO A 213 -6.88 16.36 12.48
N LYS A 214 -7.87 16.52 13.35
CA LYS A 214 -8.06 17.74 14.14
C LYS A 214 -7.31 17.60 15.47
N GLU A 215 -7.03 18.72 16.13
CA GLU A 215 -6.33 18.73 17.43
C GLU A 215 -7.01 17.83 18.49
N GLN A 216 -8.33 17.70 18.41
CA GLN A 216 -9.15 16.90 19.34
C GLN A 216 -9.55 15.53 18.74
N SER A 217 -8.92 15.11 17.63
CA SER A 217 -9.25 13.82 17.00
C SER A 217 -9.00 12.68 17.97
N GLN A 218 -10.03 11.86 18.17
CA GLN A 218 -9.95 10.71 19.06
C GLN A 218 -9.12 9.60 18.42
N LEU A 219 -8.33 8.92 19.27
CA LEU A 219 -7.61 7.72 18.88
C LEU A 219 -8.57 6.53 19.00
N GLN A 220 -8.79 5.82 17.90
CA GLN A 220 -9.65 4.64 17.85
C GLN A 220 -8.86 3.41 17.43
N SER A 221 -9.21 2.25 17.99
CA SER A 221 -8.72 0.97 17.49
C SER A 221 -9.51 0.60 16.25
N ILE A 222 -8.83 0.38 15.13
CA ILE A 222 -9.43 0.07 13.84
C ILE A 222 -8.81 -1.20 13.23
N SER A 223 -9.56 -1.82 12.33
CA SER A 223 -9.12 -2.99 11.56
C SER A 223 -9.48 -2.76 10.08
N GLU A 224 -8.47 -2.39 9.29
CA GLU A 224 -8.59 -2.06 7.88
C GLU A 224 -7.75 -3.03 7.03
N VAL A 225 -7.81 -2.89 5.70
CA VAL A 225 -6.98 -3.68 4.79
C VAL A 225 -5.50 -3.47 5.12
N LEU A 226 -4.81 -4.55 5.47
CA LEU A 226 -3.38 -4.58 5.86
C LEU A 226 -3.03 -3.78 7.12
N PHE A 227 -4.01 -3.40 7.94
CA PHE A 227 -3.73 -2.63 9.15
C PHE A 227 -4.66 -3.01 10.30
N GLU A 228 -4.06 -3.18 11.47
CA GLU A 228 -4.76 -3.39 12.72
C GLU A 228 -4.01 -2.64 13.81
N GLY A 229 -4.67 -1.69 14.45
CA GLY A 229 -4.01 -0.80 15.40
C GLY A 229 -4.78 0.48 15.62
N PHE A 230 -4.09 1.49 16.15
CA PHE A 230 -4.70 2.76 16.51
C PHE A 230 -4.60 3.79 15.39
N ALA A 231 -5.68 4.53 15.17
CA ALA A 231 -5.76 5.59 14.18
C ALA A 231 -6.54 6.80 14.71
N TYR A 232 -6.20 7.98 14.20
CA TYR A 232 -6.94 9.21 14.44
C TYR A 232 -8.10 9.33 13.45
N GLU A 233 -9.21 9.90 13.89
CA GLU A 233 -10.25 10.36 12.97
C GLU A 233 -9.75 11.52 12.11
N GLY A 234 -9.91 11.41 10.79
CA GLY A 234 -9.63 12.46 9.83
C GLY A 234 -10.90 13.19 9.38
N PHE A 235 -10.77 14.48 9.11
CA PHE A 235 -11.84 15.34 8.61
C PHE A 235 -11.39 16.13 7.38
N CYS A 236 -12.28 16.31 6.41
CA CYS A 236 -11.96 17.11 5.22
C CYS A 236 -11.71 18.56 5.62
N SER A 237 -10.48 19.00 5.44
CA SER A 237 -10.01 20.33 5.84
C SER A 237 -9.10 20.88 4.75
N LYS A 238 -9.09 22.20 4.58
CA LYS A 238 -8.08 22.87 3.75
C LYS A 238 -6.70 22.70 4.38
N VAL A 239 -5.69 22.49 3.56
CA VAL A 239 -4.29 22.54 4.01
C VAL A 239 -3.95 24.00 4.27
N ARG A 240 -3.70 24.36 5.54
CA ARG A 240 -3.21 25.72 5.86
C ARG A 240 -1.82 25.88 5.24
N GLY A 241 -1.65 26.86 4.37
CA GLY A 241 -0.39 27.13 3.65
C GLY A 241 -0.45 27.01 2.12
N PHE A 242 -1.63 26.81 1.53
CA PHE A 242 -1.87 26.84 0.07
C PHE A 242 -2.88 27.91 -0.35
N ASP A 243 -3.13 28.89 0.51
CA ASP A 243 -3.83 30.12 0.14
C ASP A 243 -2.73 31.21 0.04
N ASP A 244 -2.13 31.36 -1.14
CA ASP A 244 -1.47 32.59 -1.60
C ASP A 244 -2.45 33.36 -2.49
#